data_AF-A0A610INV9-F1
#
_entry.id   AF-A0A610INV9-F1
#
_cell.length_a   1.000
_cell.length_b   1.000
_cell.length_c   1.000
_cell.angle_alpha   90.00
_cell.angle_beta   90.00
_cell.angle_gamma   90.00
#
_symmetry.space_group_name_H-M   'P 1'
#
loop_
_entity.id
_entity.type
_entity.pdbx_description
1 polymer ?
#
loop_
_entity_poly.entity_id
_entity_poly.type
_entity_poly.pdbx_seq_one_letter_code
_entity_poly.pdbx_strand_id
1 'polypeptide(L)'
;MRDIPANLIIDSVDAGVGAFIDLFEADLQPFGGDLIRFHSGTNGYYGNVIWKGNQYQAYPIAVEGFESKNEGTYARPSMAVANVTGLLTGINHDFDDMLGVVITRRQVPVKYLDAVNFPNGNPDADPTQEAVSRYVVEEMTEETFEQVTYTLATPIDCDNAIIPARTILADVCQWQYRGVGCGYDGPPVADERDNPTTDPAKDKCSHRRTGCRFRYPRPEPMPISSFPGSQKVS
;
A
#
# COMPACT_ATOMS: atom_id res chain seq x y z
N MET A 1 42.35 -35.24 17.26
CA MET A 1 41.56 -34.04 16.91
C MET A 1 42.43 -32.85 17.31
N ARG A 2 42.95 -32.08 16.36
CA ARG A 2 43.92 -31.01 16.64
C ARG A 2 43.14 -29.79 17.15
N ASP A 3 43.45 -29.33 18.35
CA ASP A 3 42.92 -28.08 18.91
C ASP A 3 43.38 -26.90 18.05
N ILE A 4 42.42 -26.29 17.35
CA ILE A 4 42.63 -25.05 16.60
C ILE A 4 42.62 -23.93 17.65
N PRO A 5 43.69 -23.10 17.73
CA PRO A 5 43.75 -22.03 18.71
C PRO A 5 42.67 -20.98 18.41
N ALA A 6 42.03 -20.45 19.46
CA ALA A 6 40.81 -19.63 19.37
C ALA A 6 40.95 -18.35 18.52
N ASN A 7 42.17 -17.92 18.21
CA ASN A 7 42.49 -16.80 17.33
C ASN A 7 42.50 -17.15 15.83
N LEU A 8 42.21 -18.40 15.45
CA LEU A 8 42.09 -18.88 14.07
C LEU A 8 40.66 -19.33 13.73
N ILE A 9 39.70 -19.10 14.64
CA ILE A 9 38.28 -19.15 14.30
C ILE A 9 38.03 -17.89 13.47
N ILE A 10 37.66 -18.07 12.21
CA ILE A 10 37.37 -17.01 11.24
C ILE A 10 36.52 -15.93 11.91
N ASP A 11 36.99 -14.68 11.88
CA ASP A 11 36.33 -13.43 12.32
C ASP A 11 35.00 -13.14 11.58
N SER A 12 34.34 -14.12 10.96
CA SER A 12 33.04 -13.94 10.30
C SER A 12 31.87 -13.87 11.30
N VAL A 13 32.15 -13.88 12.60
CA VAL A 13 31.18 -13.60 13.68
C VAL A 13 31.52 -12.28 14.38
N ASP A 14 32.48 -11.51 13.85
CA ASP A 14 32.58 -10.10 14.18
C ASP A 14 31.56 -9.36 13.31
N ALA A 15 30.69 -8.56 13.92
CA ALA A 15 29.77 -7.67 13.20
C ALA A 15 30.58 -6.56 12.53
N GLY A 16 31.37 -6.94 11.52
CA GLY A 16 32.18 -6.06 10.73
C GLY A 16 31.32 -4.99 10.10
N VAL A 17 31.94 -3.83 9.90
CA VAL A 17 31.43 -2.68 9.15
C VAL A 17 30.71 -3.19 7.89
N GLY A 18 29.37 -3.33 7.95
CA GLY A 18 28.56 -3.93 6.88
C GLY A 18 27.42 -4.87 7.29
N ALA A 19 27.31 -5.29 8.56
CA ALA A 19 26.17 -6.11 9.01
C ALA A 19 24.86 -5.28 9.08
N PHE A 20 23.89 -5.61 8.23
CA PHE A 20 22.53 -5.05 8.27
C PHE A 20 21.57 -6.06 8.88
N ILE A 21 20.62 -5.56 9.68
CA ILE A 21 19.45 -6.32 10.11
C ILE A 21 18.22 -5.82 9.35
N ASP A 22 17.40 -6.77 8.90
CA ASP A 22 16.11 -6.52 8.29
C ASP A 22 15.02 -6.60 9.37
N LEU A 23 14.35 -5.49 9.61
CA LEU A 23 13.18 -5.39 10.48
C LEU A 23 11.94 -5.21 9.61
N PHE A 24 10.86 -5.90 9.94
CA PHE A 24 9.61 -5.88 9.19
C PHE A 24 8.46 -5.44 10.07
N GLU A 25 7.55 -4.66 9.46
CA GLU A 25 6.31 -4.22 10.07
C GLU A 25 5.17 -4.54 9.11
N ALA A 26 4.20 -5.35 9.56
CA ALA A 26 2.97 -5.61 8.82
C ALA A 26 1.82 -4.82 9.46
N ASP A 27 1.28 -3.85 8.71
CA ASP A 27 0.25 -2.95 9.20
C ASP A 27 -1.16 -3.45 8.86
N LEU A 28 -1.80 -4.13 9.82
CA LEU A 28 -3.18 -4.60 9.72
C LEU A 28 -4.20 -3.60 10.30
N GLN A 29 -3.75 -2.46 10.84
CA GLN A 29 -4.63 -1.49 11.50
C GLN A 29 -5.77 -0.96 10.60
N PRO A 30 -5.56 -0.71 9.30
CA PRO A 30 -6.64 -0.29 8.40
C PRO A 30 -7.77 -1.32 8.28
N PHE A 31 -7.47 -2.59 8.55
CA PHE A 31 -8.40 -3.72 8.46
C PHE A 31 -8.98 -4.13 9.82
N GLY A 32 -8.66 -3.37 10.88
CA GLY A 32 -9.12 -3.65 12.25
C GLY A 32 -8.24 -4.61 13.05
N GLY A 33 -7.02 -4.91 12.56
CA GLY A 33 -6.01 -5.70 13.27
C GLY A 33 -4.96 -4.86 13.99
N ASP A 34 -3.89 -5.53 14.41
CA ASP A 34 -2.74 -4.92 15.09
C ASP A 34 -1.53 -4.74 14.17
N LEU A 35 -0.61 -3.84 14.54
CA LEU A 35 0.68 -3.69 13.87
C LEU A 35 1.66 -4.77 14.36
N ILE A 36 2.01 -5.71 13.48
CA ILE A 36 2.91 -6.82 13.81
C ILE A 36 4.34 -6.45 13.44
N ARG A 37 5.29 -6.63 14.38
CA ARG A 37 6.72 -6.30 14.20
C ARG A 37 7.60 -7.51 14.40
N PHE A 38 8.41 -7.84 13.40
CA PHE A 38 9.24 -9.05 13.40
C PHE A 38 10.58 -8.86 12.68
N HIS A 39 11.53 -9.76 12.93
CA HIS A 39 12.82 -9.81 12.26
C HIS A 39 13.26 -11.26 11.99
N SER A 40 14.11 -11.46 10.98
CA SER A 40 14.52 -12.78 10.48
C SER A 40 15.47 -13.57 11.40
N GLY A 41 16.02 -12.96 12.46
CA GLY A 41 16.92 -13.63 13.41
C GLY A 41 18.29 -14.06 12.85
N THR A 42 18.69 -13.60 11.65
CA THR A 42 19.87 -14.09 10.93
C THR A 42 21.23 -13.62 11.49
N ASN A 43 21.26 -12.68 12.44
CA ASN A 43 22.48 -11.97 12.83
C ASN A 43 23.04 -12.35 14.21
N GLY A 44 22.83 -13.59 14.68
CA GLY A 44 23.31 -14.05 16.00
C GLY A 44 22.50 -13.54 17.20
N TYR A 45 21.52 -12.66 16.95
CA TYR A 45 20.50 -12.24 17.91
C TYR A 45 19.28 -13.15 17.78
N TYR A 46 19.22 -14.17 18.64
CA TYR A 46 18.05 -15.04 18.77
C TYR A 46 16.93 -14.43 19.63
N GLY A 47 17.14 -13.21 20.14
CA GLY A 47 16.20 -12.48 20.98
C GLY A 47 15.42 -11.41 20.22
N ASN A 48 14.54 -10.74 20.95
CA ASN A 48 13.84 -9.57 20.41
C ASN A 48 14.81 -8.41 20.22
N VAL A 49 14.66 -7.69 19.11
CA VAL A 49 15.47 -6.51 18.81
C VAL A 49 14.64 -5.27 19.09
N ILE A 50 15.24 -4.29 19.77
CA ILE A 50 14.60 -3.00 20.05
C ILE A 50 15.15 -1.96 19.09
N TRP A 51 14.26 -1.30 18.33
CA TRP A 51 14.63 -0.22 17.43
C TRP A 51 13.69 0.95 17.62
N LYS A 52 14.24 2.14 17.90
CA LYS A 52 13.47 3.35 18.23
C LYS A 52 12.50 3.12 19.39
N GLY A 53 12.89 2.28 20.36
CA GLY A 53 12.04 1.86 21.47
C GLY A 53 10.91 0.88 21.12
N ASN A 54 10.77 0.47 19.86
CA ASN A 54 9.81 -0.57 19.46
C ASN A 54 10.46 -1.95 19.45
N GLN A 55 9.75 -2.93 19.98
CA GLN A 55 10.22 -4.31 20.02
C GLN A 55 9.84 -5.06 18.73
N TYR A 56 10.83 -5.68 18.10
CA TYR A 56 10.71 -6.57 16.97
C TYR A 56 10.96 -8.00 17.45
N GLN A 57 9.97 -8.87 17.27
CA GLN A 57 10.08 -10.26 17.71
C GLN A 57 10.88 -11.10 16.71
N ALA A 58 11.68 -12.03 17.20
CA ALA A 58 12.35 -12.98 16.32
C ALA A 58 11.31 -13.94 15.73
N TYR A 59 11.09 -13.87 14.42
CA TYR A 59 10.15 -14.74 13.72
C TYR A 59 10.78 -15.21 12.41
N PRO A 60 10.82 -16.53 12.13
CA PRO A 60 11.47 -17.02 10.92
C PRO A 60 10.77 -16.52 9.66
N ILE A 61 11.49 -15.70 8.90
CA ILE A 61 11.06 -15.15 7.64
C ILE A 61 12.21 -15.20 6.65
N ALA A 62 11.88 -15.52 5.41
CA ALA A 62 12.81 -15.47 4.28
C ALA A 62 12.15 -14.61 3.21
N VAL A 63 12.85 -13.56 2.78
CA VAL A 63 12.33 -12.69 1.74
C VAL A 63 13.37 -12.54 0.64
N GLU A 64 12.97 -12.91 -0.57
CA GLU A 64 13.84 -12.98 -1.74
C GLU A 64 13.31 -12.05 -2.83
N GLY A 65 14.17 -11.66 -3.78
CA GLY A 65 13.76 -10.87 -4.93
C GLY A 65 13.59 -9.37 -4.67
N PHE A 66 14.16 -8.85 -3.58
CA PHE A 66 14.28 -7.41 -3.38
C PHE A 66 15.29 -6.81 -4.36
N GLU A 67 14.83 -6.42 -5.54
CA GLU A 67 15.63 -5.69 -6.52
C GLU A 67 15.10 -4.26 -6.69
N SER A 68 15.97 -3.28 -6.55
CA SER A 68 15.68 -1.91 -6.97
C SER A 68 16.17 -1.74 -8.40
N LYS A 69 15.25 -1.88 -9.37
CA LYS A 69 15.51 -1.58 -10.78
C LYS A 69 14.95 -0.20 -11.11
N ASN A 70 15.74 0.59 -11.83
CA ASN A 70 15.32 1.91 -12.34
C ASN A 70 14.67 1.83 -13.73
N GLU A 71 14.70 0.65 -14.38
CA GLU A 71 14.14 0.41 -15.71
C GLU A 71 13.47 -0.98 -15.76
N GLY A 72 12.34 -1.08 -16.47
CA GLY A 72 11.60 -2.33 -16.66
C GLY A 72 10.49 -2.56 -15.63
N THR A 73 10.02 -3.80 -15.55
CA THR A 73 8.98 -4.22 -14.58
C THR A 73 9.52 -4.12 -13.16
N TYR A 74 8.72 -3.59 -12.24
CA TYR A 74 9.06 -3.56 -10.82
C TYR A 74 9.30 -4.98 -10.31
N ALA A 75 10.28 -5.12 -9.39
CA ALA A 75 10.52 -6.39 -8.74
C ALA A 75 9.30 -6.79 -7.91
N ARG A 76 8.95 -8.08 -7.96
CA ARG A 76 7.92 -8.69 -7.13
C ARG A 76 8.60 -9.63 -6.13
N PRO A 77 9.00 -9.13 -4.96
CA PRO A 77 9.64 -9.95 -3.95
C PRO A 77 8.70 -11.06 -3.47
N SER A 78 9.26 -12.22 -3.17
CA SER A 78 8.56 -13.32 -2.53
C SER A 78 8.90 -13.33 -1.04
N MET A 79 7.88 -13.27 -0.19
CA MET A 79 8.00 -13.31 1.26
C MET A 79 7.46 -14.62 1.80
N ALA A 80 8.34 -15.48 2.29
CA ALA A 80 7.99 -16.72 2.98
C ALA A 80 8.09 -16.53 4.49
N VAL A 81 7.01 -16.85 5.20
CA VAL A 81 6.85 -16.68 6.64
C VAL A 81 6.52 -18.03 7.25
N ALA A 82 7.18 -18.41 8.35
CA ALA A 82 6.87 -19.66 9.03
C ALA A 82 5.43 -19.68 9.57
N ASN A 83 4.77 -20.83 9.54
CA ASN A 83 3.38 -21.02 9.95
C ASN A 83 3.20 -22.15 10.99
N VAL A 84 4.27 -22.57 11.65
CA VAL A 84 4.29 -23.76 12.53
C VAL A 84 3.25 -23.70 13.67
N THR A 85 2.79 -22.51 14.05
CA THR A 85 1.75 -22.31 15.08
C THR A 85 0.34 -22.12 14.53
N GLY A 86 0.15 -22.12 13.21
CA GLY A 86 -1.12 -21.79 12.54
C GLY A 86 -1.54 -20.33 12.67
N LEU A 87 -0.63 -19.45 13.12
CA LEU A 87 -0.92 -18.03 13.33
C LEU A 87 -1.24 -17.33 12.00
N LEU A 88 -0.44 -17.60 10.96
CA LEU A 88 -0.61 -16.95 9.66
C LEU A 88 -1.89 -17.45 8.98
N THR A 89 -2.24 -18.72 9.14
CA THR A 89 -3.54 -19.25 8.68
C THR A 89 -4.72 -18.52 9.31
N GLY A 90 -4.67 -18.24 10.61
CA GLY A 90 -5.71 -17.45 11.28
C GLY A 90 -5.78 -16.02 10.77
N ILE A 91 -4.63 -15.36 10.61
CA ILE A 91 -4.54 -13.99 10.07
C ILE A 91 -5.10 -13.95 8.64
N ASN A 92 -4.75 -14.90 7.78
CA ASN A 92 -5.23 -14.94 6.40
C ASN A 92 -6.73 -15.15 6.33
N HIS A 93 -7.27 -16.06 7.14
CA HIS A 93 -8.71 -16.28 7.22
C HIS A 93 -9.47 -15.02 7.68
N ASP A 94 -8.93 -14.28 8.65
CA ASP A 94 -9.61 -13.12 9.24
C ASP A 94 -9.42 -11.83 8.42
N PHE A 95 -8.32 -11.72 7.66
CA PHE A 95 -7.91 -10.52 6.92
C PHE A 95 -7.75 -10.74 5.41
N ASP A 96 -8.50 -11.69 4.83
CA ASP A 96 -8.56 -11.94 3.38
C ASP A 96 -7.15 -12.12 2.76
N ASP A 97 -6.41 -13.11 3.27
CA ASP A 97 -5.04 -13.45 2.84
C ASP A 97 -4.02 -12.29 2.97
N MET A 98 -4.29 -11.34 3.88
CA MET A 98 -3.54 -10.10 4.05
C MET A 98 -3.47 -9.24 2.77
N LEU A 99 -4.45 -9.38 1.87
CA LEU A 99 -4.49 -8.64 0.62
C LEU A 99 -4.48 -7.12 0.86
N GLY A 100 -3.55 -6.41 0.23
CA GLY A 100 -3.43 -4.96 0.38
C GLY A 100 -2.75 -4.50 1.67
N VAL A 101 -2.31 -5.41 2.54
CA VAL A 101 -1.55 -5.07 3.75
C VAL A 101 -0.21 -4.46 3.38
N VAL A 102 0.15 -3.38 4.07
CA VAL A 102 1.42 -2.69 3.85
C VAL A 102 2.50 -3.35 4.70
N ILE A 103 3.52 -3.88 4.02
CA ILE A 103 4.73 -4.42 4.63
C ILE A 103 5.84 -3.36 4.53
N THR A 104 6.30 -2.87 5.67
CA THR A 104 7.44 -1.96 5.76
C THR A 104 8.69 -2.73 6.14
N ARG A 105 9.70 -2.73 5.28
CA ARG A 105 11.03 -3.25 5.55
C ARG A 105 11.95 -2.11 5.97
N ARG A 106 12.62 -2.25 7.10
CA ARG A 106 13.66 -1.34 7.61
C ARG A 106 14.98 -2.07 7.66
N GLN A 107 15.92 -1.62 6.83
CA GLN A 107 17.30 -2.07 6.86
C GLN A 107 18.10 -1.17 7.79
N VAL A 108 18.58 -1.74 8.88
CA VAL A 108 19.32 -1.01 9.92
C VAL A 108 20.73 -1.58 10.03
N PRO A 109 21.80 -0.77 9.92
CA PRO A 109 23.14 -1.24 10.27
C PRO A 109 23.20 -1.60 11.75
N VAL A 110 23.67 -2.80 12.08
CA VAL A 110 23.68 -3.32 13.47
C VAL A 110 24.39 -2.37 14.43
N LYS A 111 25.46 -1.70 13.97
CA LYS A 111 26.22 -0.71 14.76
C LYS A 111 25.39 0.48 15.26
N TYR A 112 24.27 0.79 14.63
CA TYR A 112 23.44 1.95 15.00
C TYR A 112 22.23 1.57 15.85
N LEU A 113 22.01 0.27 16.12
CA LEU A 113 20.89 -0.22 16.93
C LEU A 113 20.87 0.39 18.34
N ASP A 114 19.68 0.45 18.94
CA ASP A 114 19.49 1.00 20.29
C ASP A 114 20.43 0.31 21.31
N ALA A 115 20.94 1.10 22.26
CA ALA A 115 21.88 0.64 23.28
C ALA A 115 21.38 -0.56 24.10
N VAL A 116 20.06 -0.71 24.25
CA VAL A 116 19.42 -1.79 25.03
C VAL A 116 19.71 -3.17 24.44
N ASN A 117 20.03 -3.26 23.15
CA ASN A 117 20.35 -4.54 22.51
C ASN A 117 21.75 -5.07 22.86
N PHE A 118 22.61 -4.26 23.49
CA PHE A 118 24.00 -4.62 23.76
C PHE A 118 24.26 -4.69 25.27
N PRO A 119 24.96 -5.73 25.77
CA PRO A 119 25.25 -5.88 27.20
C PRO A 119 25.97 -4.69 27.85
N ASN A 120 26.79 -3.96 27.07
CA ASN A 120 27.56 -2.79 27.51
C ASN A 120 26.99 -1.46 27.00
N GLY A 121 25.78 -1.47 26.44
CA GLY A 121 25.22 -0.34 25.71
C GLY A 121 25.83 -0.16 24.32
N ASN A 122 25.37 0.86 23.59
CA ASN A 122 25.88 1.23 22.29
C ASN A 122 26.13 2.76 22.22
N PRO A 123 27.39 3.22 22.21
CA PRO A 123 27.71 4.64 22.09
C PRO A 123 27.43 5.19 20.68
N ASP A 124 27.38 4.32 19.68
CA ASP A 124 27.13 4.68 18.28
C ASP A 124 25.63 4.60 17.93
N ALA A 125 24.73 4.38 18.90
CA ALA A 125 23.30 4.29 18.62
C ALA A 125 22.78 5.54 17.91
N ASP A 126 22.22 5.38 16.71
CA ASP A 126 21.68 6.48 15.91
C ASP A 126 20.36 6.05 15.25
N PRO A 127 19.20 6.53 15.74
CA PRO A 127 17.89 6.17 15.21
C PRO A 127 17.63 6.74 13.80
N THR A 128 18.48 7.62 13.27
CA THR A 128 18.30 8.18 11.92
C THR A 128 18.84 7.28 10.82
N GLN A 129 19.68 6.32 11.16
CA GLN A 129 20.38 5.46 10.20
C GLN A 129 19.53 4.23 9.85
N GLU A 130 18.56 4.40 8.94
CA GLU A 130 17.79 3.30 8.37
C GLU A 130 17.49 3.54 6.88
N ALA A 131 17.43 2.46 6.11
CA ALA A 131 16.82 2.46 4.79
C ALA A 131 15.43 1.83 4.90
N VAL A 132 14.39 2.56 4.48
CA VAL A 132 13.00 2.14 4.60
C VAL A 132 12.43 1.87 3.21
N SER A 133 11.91 0.66 3.02
CA SER A 133 11.21 0.24 1.82
C SER A 133 9.80 -0.19 2.19
N ARG A 134 8.82 0.15 1.35
CA ARG A 134 7.41 -0.22 1.54
C ARG A 134 6.96 -1.10 0.40
N TYR A 135 6.19 -2.12 0.75
CA TYR A 135 5.58 -3.07 -0.16
C TYR A 135 4.13 -3.29 0.23
N VAL A 136 3.33 -3.76 -0.71
CA VAL A 136 1.93 -4.15 -0.50
C VAL A 136 1.83 -5.63 -0.83
N VAL A 137 1.13 -6.39 0.00
CA VAL A 137 0.80 -7.79 -0.30
C VAL A 137 -0.19 -7.82 -1.45
N GLU A 138 0.19 -8.48 -2.53
CA GLU A 138 -0.61 -8.55 -3.75
C GLU A 138 -1.41 -9.86 -3.85
N GLU A 139 -0.78 -10.98 -3.47
CA GLU A 139 -1.44 -12.28 -3.42
C GLU A 139 -0.71 -13.20 -2.45
N MET A 140 -1.45 -14.15 -1.88
CA MET A 140 -0.88 -15.33 -1.25
C MET A 140 -0.68 -16.41 -2.33
N THR A 141 0.55 -16.87 -2.51
CA THR A 141 0.88 -17.86 -3.54
C THR A 141 0.77 -19.29 -3.04
N GLU A 142 1.14 -19.52 -1.80
CA GLU A 142 1.12 -20.85 -1.20
C GLU A 142 0.88 -20.76 0.31
N GLU A 143 -0.01 -21.61 0.81
CA GLU A 143 -0.22 -21.81 2.23
C GLU A 143 0.01 -23.28 2.58
N THR A 144 0.94 -23.52 3.50
CA THR A 144 1.21 -24.84 4.07
C THR A 144 1.20 -24.75 5.59
N PHE A 145 1.20 -25.91 6.25
CA PHE A 145 1.31 -25.97 7.71
C PHE A 145 2.65 -25.45 8.24
N GLU A 146 3.71 -25.50 7.44
CA GLU A 146 5.06 -25.08 7.85
C GLU A 146 5.37 -23.64 7.50
N GLN A 147 4.85 -23.14 6.37
CA GLN A 147 5.12 -21.80 5.85
C GLN A 147 3.96 -21.26 5.01
N VAL A 148 3.84 -19.93 4.95
CA VAL A 148 2.99 -19.21 3.99
C VAL A 148 3.84 -18.27 3.16
N THR A 149 3.60 -18.23 1.86
CA THR A 149 4.33 -17.43 0.89
C THR A 149 3.44 -16.37 0.26
N TYR A 150 3.92 -15.14 0.19
CA TYR A 150 3.23 -13.99 -0.40
C TYR A 150 4.05 -13.36 -1.51
N THR A 151 3.36 -12.92 -2.56
CA THR A 151 3.92 -12.00 -3.56
C THR A 151 3.71 -10.58 -3.10
N LEU A 152 4.81 -9.80 -3.07
CA LEU A 152 4.79 -8.40 -2.71
C LEU A 152 4.93 -7.52 -3.96
N ALA A 153 4.24 -6.39 -3.97
CA ALA A 153 4.35 -5.35 -4.99
C ALA A 153 4.81 -4.03 -4.37
N THR A 154 5.42 -3.15 -5.16
CA THR A 154 5.69 -1.78 -4.68
C THR A 154 4.40 -0.97 -4.69
N PRO A 155 4.15 -0.05 -3.72
CA PRO A 155 2.91 0.73 -3.66
C PRO A 155 2.65 1.62 -4.89
N ILE A 156 3.70 1.90 -5.69
CA ILE A 156 3.60 2.68 -6.93
C ILE A 156 3.32 1.79 -8.15
N ASP A 157 3.43 0.46 -8.00
CA ASP A 157 3.03 -0.48 -9.03
C ASP A 157 1.50 -0.45 -9.08
N CYS A 158 0.99 0.40 -9.98
CA CYS A 158 -0.42 0.63 -10.18
C CYS A 158 -1.02 -0.53 -11.00
N ASP A 159 -1.06 -1.73 -10.41
CA ASP A 159 -1.69 -2.87 -11.06
C ASP A 159 -3.19 -2.57 -11.26
N ASN A 160 -3.65 -2.68 -12.51
CA ASN A 160 -5.03 -2.39 -12.95
C ASN A 160 -5.59 -0.99 -12.62
N ALA A 161 -4.75 0.02 -12.35
CA ALA A 161 -5.26 1.37 -12.12
C ALA A 161 -5.85 1.97 -13.42
N ILE A 162 -7.18 1.99 -13.52
CA ILE A 162 -7.89 2.66 -14.61
C ILE A 162 -7.93 4.15 -14.31
N ILE A 163 -6.96 4.89 -14.85
CA ILE A 163 -6.95 6.35 -14.83
C ILE A 163 -6.87 6.84 -16.28
N PRO A 164 -7.90 7.52 -16.83
CA PRO A 164 -9.14 7.99 -16.22
C PRO A 164 -10.33 7.01 -16.34
N ALA A 165 -11.03 6.74 -15.22
CA ALA A 165 -12.24 5.89 -15.17
C ALA A 165 -13.51 6.53 -15.79
N ARG A 166 -13.41 7.67 -16.50
CA ARG A 166 -14.56 8.35 -17.08
C ARG A 166 -14.63 8.15 -18.59
N THR A 167 -15.71 7.53 -19.05
CA THR A 167 -16.01 7.34 -20.47
C THR A 167 -16.26 8.69 -21.14
N ILE A 168 -15.72 8.93 -22.34
CA ILE A 168 -16.04 10.13 -23.13
C ILE A 168 -17.41 9.93 -23.79
N LEU A 169 -18.44 10.62 -23.31
CA LEU A 169 -19.79 10.61 -23.90
C LEU A 169 -20.08 11.95 -24.58
N ALA A 170 -20.59 11.90 -25.82
CA ALA A 170 -20.82 13.11 -26.61
C ALA A 170 -22.01 13.94 -26.10
N ASP A 171 -23.14 13.29 -25.89
CA ASP A 171 -24.44 13.95 -25.69
C ASP A 171 -24.98 13.87 -24.26
N VAL A 172 -24.34 13.07 -23.40
CA VAL A 172 -24.83 12.77 -22.04
C VAL A 172 -23.83 13.26 -21.00
N CYS A 173 -24.32 14.09 -20.08
CA CYS A 173 -23.60 14.59 -18.92
C CYS A 173 -23.56 13.53 -17.82
N GLN A 174 -22.36 13.26 -17.29
CA GLN A 174 -22.16 12.29 -16.20
C GLN A 174 -22.21 12.91 -14.80
N TRP A 175 -22.35 14.24 -14.69
CA TRP A 175 -22.47 14.87 -13.38
C TRP A 175 -23.75 14.47 -12.69
N GLN A 176 -23.67 14.23 -11.39
CA GLN A 176 -24.85 14.13 -10.54
C GLN A 176 -25.57 15.48 -10.51
N TYR A 177 -26.88 15.48 -10.74
CA TYR A 177 -27.68 16.71 -10.68
C TYR A 177 -27.60 17.35 -9.29
N ARG A 178 -27.30 18.66 -9.24
CA ARG A 178 -27.04 19.42 -7.99
C ARG A 178 -25.87 18.88 -7.14
N GLY A 179 -25.01 18.03 -7.72
CA GLY A 179 -23.82 17.49 -7.07
C GLY A 179 -22.53 18.16 -7.54
N VAL A 180 -21.41 17.58 -7.10
CA VAL A 180 -20.06 18.00 -7.48
C VAL A 180 -19.90 17.91 -9.01
N GLY A 181 -19.41 19.00 -9.62
CA GLY A 181 -19.27 19.15 -11.07
C GLY A 181 -20.46 19.83 -11.75
N CYS A 182 -21.71 19.55 -11.35
CA CYS A 182 -22.90 20.24 -11.88
C CYS A 182 -23.09 21.62 -11.25
N GLY A 183 -22.95 21.72 -9.92
CA GLY A 183 -22.99 22.98 -9.17
C GLY A 183 -24.33 23.74 -9.17
N TYR A 184 -25.40 23.19 -9.73
CA TYR A 184 -26.69 23.88 -9.82
C TYR A 184 -27.42 23.86 -8.48
N ASP A 185 -27.67 25.03 -7.89
CA ASP A 185 -28.39 25.21 -6.62
C ASP A 185 -29.72 25.95 -6.76
N GLY A 186 -30.06 26.40 -7.98
CA GLY A 186 -31.23 27.24 -8.26
C GLY A 186 -32.60 26.54 -8.12
N PRO A 187 -33.71 27.27 -8.40
CA PRO A 187 -35.07 26.75 -8.31
C PRO A 187 -35.33 25.58 -9.29
N PRO A 188 -36.44 24.84 -9.14
CA PRO A 188 -36.84 23.83 -10.13
C PRO A 188 -37.08 24.46 -11.50
N VAL A 189 -36.61 23.80 -12.56
CA VAL A 189 -36.66 24.36 -13.93
C VAL A 189 -37.39 23.44 -14.89
N ALA A 190 -36.98 22.17 -14.95
CA ALA A 190 -37.48 21.24 -15.95
C ALA A 190 -37.45 19.79 -15.45
N ASP A 191 -38.33 18.96 -16.00
CA ASP A 191 -38.34 17.52 -15.78
C ASP A 191 -37.24 16.80 -16.60
N GLU A 192 -37.17 15.47 -16.47
CA GLU A 192 -36.19 14.61 -17.16
C GLU A 192 -36.25 14.71 -18.69
N ARG A 193 -37.37 15.19 -19.25
CA ARG A 193 -37.60 15.33 -20.69
C ARG A 193 -37.50 16.78 -21.16
N ASP A 194 -36.93 17.66 -20.34
CA ASP A 194 -36.79 19.09 -20.64
C ASP A 194 -38.13 19.85 -20.71
N ASN A 195 -39.22 19.32 -20.13
CA ASN A 195 -40.46 20.08 -20.00
C ASN A 195 -40.39 21.01 -18.78
N PRO A 196 -40.77 22.29 -18.89
CA PRO A 196 -40.75 23.22 -17.78
C PRO A 196 -41.60 22.73 -16.60
N THR A 197 -41.04 22.76 -15.39
CA THR A 197 -41.75 22.41 -14.16
C THR A 197 -41.33 23.33 -13.03
N THR A 198 -42.29 23.73 -12.21
CA THR A 198 -42.07 24.49 -10.96
C THR A 198 -42.17 23.60 -9.72
N ASP A 199 -42.51 22.31 -9.90
CA ASP A 199 -42.65 21.34 -8.83
C ASP A 199 -41.28 20.73 -8.48
N PRO A 200 -40.74 20.93 -7.26
CA PRO A 200 -39.45 20.37 -6.83
C PRO A 200 -39.38 18.85 -6.91
N ALA A 201 -40.50 18.14 -6.74
CA ALA A 201 -40.53 16.68 -6.79
C ALA A 201 -40.35 16.14 -8.22
N LYS A 202 -40.64 16.97 -9.23
CA LYS A 202 -40.54 16.62 -10.66
C LYS A 202 -39.32 17.21 -11.34
N ASP A 203 -38.60 18.12 -10.68
CA ASP A 203 -37.37 18.72 -11.21
C ASP A 203 -36.26 17.68 -11.28
N LYS A 204 -35.90 17.30 -12.49
CA LYS A 204 -34.85 16.34 -12.78
C LYS A 204 -34.01 16.85 -13.95
N CYS A 205 -32.70 16.61 -13.91
CA CYS A 205 -31.84 16.93 -15.05
C CYS A 205 -32.07 15.91 -16.15
N SER A 206 -32.19 16.37 -17.41
CA SER A 206 -32.21 15.49 -18.59
C SER A 206 -30.82 14.97 -18.96
N HIS A 207 -29.76 15.43 -18.28
CA HIS A 207 -28.34 15.17 -18.57
C HIS A 207 -27.92 15.58 -19.99
N ARG A 208 -28.73 16.39 -20.68
CA ARG A 208 -28.42 16.92 -22.00
C ARG A 208 -27.99 18.38 -21.92
N ARG A 209 -27.35 18.85 -23.00
CA ARG A 209 -26.99 20.27 -23.15
C ARG A 209 -28.19 21.19 -23.03
N THR A 210 -29.34 20.79 -23.59
CA THR A 210 -30.60 21.54 -23.52
C THR A 210 -31.06 21.75 -22.08
N GLY A 211 -31.13 20.69 -21.28
CA GLY A 211 -31.53 20.79 -19.87
C GLY A 211 -30.56 21.55 -18.99
N CYS A 212 -29.25 21.42 -19.25
CA CYS A 212 -28.23 22.20 -18.56
C CYS A 212 -28.32 23.68 -18.94
N ARG A 213 -28.74 23.97 -20.18
CA ARG A 213 -28.89 25.32 -20.70
C ARG A 213 -30.07 26.10 -20.11
N PHE A 214 -31.15 25.41 -19.75
CA PHE A 214 -32.26 26.05 -19.03
C PHE A 214 -31.86 26.50 -17.62
N ARG A 215 -30.90 25.80 -17.02
CA ARG A 215 -30.38 26.07 -15.67
C ARG A 215 -29.25 27.10 -15.68
N TYR A 216 -28.42 27.07 -16.72
CA TYR A 216 -27.34 28.03 -16.97
C TYR A 216 -27.61 28.78 -18.29
N PRO A 217 -28.45 29.83 -18.27
CA PRO A 217 -28.71 30.69 -19.43
C PRO A 217 -27.45 31.47 -19.85
N ARG A 218 -27.49 32.18 -20.98
CA ARG A 218 -26.29 32.86 -21.55
C ARG A 218 -26.29 34.22 -20.85
N PRO A 219 -25.12 34.74 -20.45
CA PRO A 219 -23.77 34.33 -20.86
C PRO A 219 -23.06 33.32 -19.94
N GLU A 220 -23.74 32.80 -18.90
CA GLU A 220 -23.11 31.96 -17.88
C GLU A 220 -22.45 30.70 -18.48
N PRO A 221 -21.26 30.32 -17.97
CA PRO A 221 -20.61 29.09 -18.37
C PRO A 221 -21.50 27.90 -17.96
N MET A 222 -21.61 26.93 -18.86
CA MET A 222 -22.39 25.71 -18.64
C MET A 222 -21.46 24.60 -18.16
N PRO A 223 -21.49 24.20 -16.88
CA PRO A 223 -20.62 23.18 -16.31
C PRO A 223 -21.11 21.77 -16.67
N ILE A 224 -21.05 21.41 -17.96
CA ILE A 224 -21.45 20.10 -18.46
C ILE A 224 -20.25 19.16 -18.62
N SER A 225 -20.43 17.87 -18.30
CA SER A 225 -19.42 16.81 -18.46
C SER A 225 -19.50 16.08 -19.82
N SER A 226 -20.27 16.59 -20.78
CA SER A 226 -20.39 15.96 -22.10
C SER A 226 -19.36 16.55 -23.07
N PHE A 227 -18.97 15.76 -24.09
CA PHE A 227 -17.94 16.14 -25.07
C PHE A 227 -18.55 16.19 -26.49
N PRO A 228 -19.21 17.30 -26.88
CA PRO A 228 -19.94 17.37 -28.15
C PRO A 228 -19.08 17.11 -29.38
N GLY A 229 -17.79 17.45 -29.31
CA GLY A 229 -16.82 17.21 -30.39
C GLY A 229 -16.45 15.73 -30.58
N SER A 230 -16.83 14.85 -29.66
CA SER A 230 -16.59 13.41 -29.76
C SER A 230 -17.68 12.67 -30.53
N GLN A 231 -18.75 13.36 -30.94
CA GLN A 231 -19.76 12.79 -31.82
C GLN A 231 -19.11 12.56 -33.20
N LYS A 232 -19.08 11.31 -33.68
CA LYS A 232 -18.60 11.03 -35.04
C LYS A 232 -19.44 11.87 -36.01
N VAL A 233 -18.78 12.68 -36.83
CA VAL A 233 -19.38 13.14 -38.08
C VAL A 233 -19.60 11.86 -38.90
N SER A 234 -20.85 11.41 -38.98
CA SER A 234 -21.23 10.39 -39.97
C SER A 234 -21.31 11.02 -41.34
#